data_AF-A0A3E1NNR5-F1
#
_entry.id   AF-A0A3E1NNR5-F1
#
_cell.length_a   1.000
_cell.length_b   1.000
_cell.length_c   1.000
_cell.angle_alpha   90.00
_cell.angle_beta   90.00
_cell.angle_gamma   90.00
#
_symmetry.space_group_name_H-M   'P 1'
#
loop_
_entity.id
_entity.type
_entity.pdbx_description
1 polymer ?
#
loop_
_entity_poly.entity_id
_entity_poly.type
_entity_poly.pdbx_seq_one_letter_code
_entity_poly.pdbx_strand_id
1 'polypeptide(L)' 'MIKTYKKHQIMEPLISGYPHIFEELKNQMITDIEQGYQIKIVTQLEGFPIEDVAMLNTAEEVENWFEPHLS' A
#
# COMPACT_ATOMS: atom_id res chain seq x y z
N MET A 1 -7.75 10.85 9.76
CA MET A 1 -6.37 10.53 10.20
C MET A 1 -5.65 9.84 9.04
N ILE A 2 -4.32 9.94 8.93
CA ILE A 2 -3.58 9.38 7.78
C ILE A 2 -2.66 8.25 8.26
N LYS A 3 -2.77 7.06 7.65
CA LYS A 3 -1.81 5.97 7.80
C LYS A 3 -0.84 5.97 6.63
N THR A 4 0.46 5.95 6.90
CA THR A 4 1.49 5.99 5.87
C THR A 4 2.17 4.63 5.73
N TYR A 5 2.28 4.14 4.49
CA TYR A 5 2.95 2.90 4.12
C TYR A 5 4.06 3.18 3.13
N LYS A 6 5.19 2.49 3.23
CA LYS A 6 6.26 2.60 2.23
C LYS A 6 6.05 1.55 1.15
N LYS A 7 6.10 1.95 -0.12
CA LYS A 7 5.87 1.07 -1.27
C LYS A 7 6.75 -0.19 -1.23
N HIS A 8 8.03 -0.07 -0.88
CA HIS A 8 8.93 -1.23 -0.81
C HIS A 8 8.47 -2.26 0.23
N GLN A 9 7.94 -1.84 1.38
CA GLN A 9 7.43 -2.75 2.41
C GLN A 9 6.14 -3.45 1.97
N ILE A 10 5.32 -2.76 1.18
CA ILE A 10 4.12 -3.36 0.60
C ILE A 10 4.52 -4.40 -0.45
N MET A 11 5.52 -4.11 -1.30
CA MET A 11 5.92 -4.98 -2.42
C MET A 11 6.87 -6.12 -2.03
N GLU A 12 7.62 -5.99 -0.94
CA GLU A 12 8.62 -6.97 -0.47
C GLU A 12 8.08 -8.41 -0.36
N PRO A 13 6.84 -8.66 0.12
CA PRO A 13 6.29 -10.01 0.16
C PRO A 13 6.13 -10.66 -1.21
N LEU A 14 5.76 -9.91 -2.26
CA LEU A 14 5.70 -10.46 -3.62
C LEU A 14 7.08 -10.89 -4.11
N ILE A 15 8.09 -10.04 -3.88
CA ILE A 15 9.49 -10.29 -4.28
C ILE A 15 10.05 -11.50 -3.53
N SER A 16 9.63 -11.68 -2.27
CA SER A 16 10.12 -12.74 -1.38
C SER A 16 9.35 -14.06 -1.49
N GLY A 17 8.32 -14.15 -2.34
CA GLY A 17 7.52 -15.37 -2.53
C GLY A 17 6.43 -15.60 -1.48
N TYR A 18 5.99 -14.55 -0.80
CA TYR A 18 4.90 -14.56 0.19
C TYR A 18 3.69 -13.70 -0.25
N PRO A 19 3.01 -14.05 -1.35
CA PRO A 19 1.91 -13.25 -1.90
C PRO A 19 0.69 -13.15 -0.97
N HIS A 20 0.52 -14.07 -0.02
CA HIS A 20 -0.56 -13.98 0.97
C HIS A 20 -0.40 -12.77 1.90
N ILE A 21 0.84 -12.38 2.26
CA ILE A 21 1.10 -11.20 3.08
C ILE A 21 0.78 -9.92 2.30
N PHE A 22 1.03 -9.92 0.98
CA PHE A 22 0.63 -8.82 0.09
C PHE A 22 -0.90 -8.62 0.10
N GLU A 23 -1.65 -9.72 0.00
CA GLU A 23 -3.12 -9.71 0.09
C GLU A 23 -3.63 -9.32 1.49
N GLU A 24 -2.97 -9.75 2.56
CA GLU A 24 -3.31 -9.33 3.94
C GLU A 24 -3.13 -7.82 4.12
N LEU A 25 -2.06 -7.24 3.56
CA LEU A 25 -1.82 -5.79 3.58
C LEU A 25 -2.92 -5.03 2.84
N LYS A 26 -3.39 -5.55 1.69
CA LYS A 26 -4.53 -4.99 0.96
C LYS A 26 -5.78 -4.94 1.84
N ASN A 27 -6.14 -6.07 2.44
CA ASN A 27 -7.32 -6.17 3.31
C ASN A 27 -7.21 -5.24 4.52
N GLN A 28 -6.03 -5.15 5.13
CA GLN A 28 -5.78 -4.23 6.25
C GLN A 28 -5.99 -2.77 5.84
N MET A 29 -5.52 -2.35 4.66
CA MET A 29 -5.72 -0.99 4.16
C MET A 29 -7.18 -0.68 3.85
N ILE A 30 -7.93 -1.66 3.33
CA ILE A 30 -9.38 -1.54 3.13
C ILE A 30 -10.09 -1.35 4.48
N THR A 31 -9.80 -2.18 5.48
CA THR A 31 -10.37 -2.05 6.83
C THR A 31 -10.02 -0.69 7.45
N ASP A 32 -8.81 -0.18 7.22
CA ASP A 32 -8.42 1.14 7.68
C ASP A 32 -9.24 2.26 7.01
N ILE A 33 -9.52 2.16 5.72
CA ILE A 33 -10.40 3.11 5.04
C ILE A 33 -11.83 3.05 5.61
N GLU A 34 -12.36 1.86 5.85
CA GLU A 34 -13.68 1.67 6.47
C GLU A 34 -13.76 2.26 7.89
N GLN A 35 -12.64 2.28 8.62
CA GLN A 35 -12.52 2.94 9.92
C GLN A 35 -12.34 4.47 9.84
N GLY A 36 -12.33 5.04 8.62
CA GLY A 36 -12.20 6.48 8.39
C GLY A 36 -10.75 6.98 8.29
N TYR A 37 -9.78 6.08 8.08
CA TYR A 37 -8.40 6.47 7.75
C TYR A 37 -8.25 6.77 6.26
N GLN A 38 -7.31 7.64 5.94
CA GLN A 38 -6.77 7.78 4.58
C GLN A 38 -5.42 7.08 4.51
N ILE A 39 -5.15 6.40 3.41
CA ILE A 39 -3.92 5.66 3.19
C ILE A 39 -3.00 6.51 2.32
N LYS A 40 -1.76 6.68 2.78
CA LYS A 40 -0.69 7.35 2.04
C LYS A 40 0.40 6.34 1.74
N ILE A 41 0.60 6.01 0.48
CA ILE A 41 1.71 5.16 0.04
C ILE A 41 2.83 6.06 -0.46
N VAL A 42 4.03 5.90 0.09
CA VAL A 42 5.21 6.68 -0.30
C VAL A 42 6.27 5.81 -0.94
N THR A 43 6.86 6.31 -2.02
CA THR A 43 8.10 5.77 -2.58
C THR A 43 9.25 6.63 -2.08
N GLN A 44 10.05 6.07 -1.17
CA GLN A 44 11.24 6.72 -0.65
C GLN A 44 12.35 5.67 -0.48
N LEU A 45 13.44 5.87 -1.21
CA LEU A 45 14.69 5.16 -0.99
C LEU A 45 15.43 5.81 0.18
N GLU A 46 16.11 4.99 1.01
CA GLU A 46 16.85 5.50 2.16
C GLU A 46 17.97 6.46 1.69
N GLY A 47 18.03 7.65 2.30
CA GLY A 47 18.96 8.70 1.90
C GLY A 47 18.50 9.58 0.73
N PHE A 48 17.31 9.33 0.17
CA PHE A 48 16.73 10.11 -0.93
C PHE A 48 15.42 10.83 -0.52
N PRO A 49 15.07 11.93 -1.21
CA PRO A 49 13.77 12.56 -1.04
C PRO A 49 12.64 11.61 -1.47
N ILE A 50 11.41 11.90 -1.03
CA ILE A 50 10.22 11.17 -1.48
C ILE A 50 10.06 11.40 -2.99
N GLU A 51 10.03 10.32 -3.76
CA GLU A 51 9.92 10.36 -5.22
C GLU A 51 8.47 10.40 -5.66
N ASP A 52 7.60 9.67 -4.96
CA ASP A 52 6.20 9.53 -5.33
C ASP A 52 5.29 9.30 -4.13
N VAL A 53 4.04 9.75 -4.23
CA VAL A 53 3.01 9.64 -3.20
C VAL A 53 1.66 9.28 -3.83
N ALA A 54 1.11 8.13 -3.46
CA ALA A 54 -0.27 7.78 -3.75
C ALA A 54 -1.14 8.00 -2.51
N MET A 55 -2.29 8.66 -2.68
CA MET A 55 -3.28 8.87 -1.64
C MET A 55 -4.53 8.07 -1.98
N LEU A 56 -4.91 7.14 -1.11
CA LEU A 56 -6.06 6.26 -1.26
C LEU A 56 -7.06 6.57 -0.15
N ASN A 57 -8.30 6.83 -0.54
CA ASN A 57 -9.42 7.29 0.26
C ASN A 57 -10.61 6.31 0.21
N THR A 58 -10.65 5.43 -0.79
CA THR A 58 -11.70 4.40 -0.92
C THR A 58 -11.11 3.00 -1.01
N ALA A 59 -11.90 1.98 -0.66
CA ALA A 59 -11.50 0.58 -0.82
C ALA A 59 -11.19 0.24 -2.28
N GLU A 60 -11.96 0.79 -3.22
CA GLU A 60 -11.73 0.65 -4.66
C GLU A 60 -10.36 1.22 -5.10
N GLU A 61 -9.95 2.37 -4.56
CA GLU A 61 -8.61 2.92 -4.82
C GLU A 61 -7.50 2.00 -4.30
N VAL A 62 -7.72 1.31 -3.18
CA VAL A 62 -6.80 0.29 -2.67
C VAL A 62 -6.75 -0.91 -3.60
N GLU A 63 -7.90 -1.45 -4.01
CA GLU A 63 -7.94 -2.58 -4.94
C GLU A 63 -7.23 -2.27 -6.27
N ASN A 64 -7.55 -1.12 -6.87
CA ASN A 64 -6.94 -0.66 -8.12
C ASN A 64 -5.43 -0.45 -8.01
N TRP A 65 -4.92 -0.09 -6.83
CA TRP A 65 -3.48 0.05 -6.62
C TRP A 65 -2.77 -1.31 -6.54
N PHE A 66 -3.41 -2.32 -5.94
CA PHE A 66 -2.84 -3.66 -5.76
C PHE A 66 -2.96 -4.55 -7.00
N GLU A 67 -4.03 -4.42 -7.79
CA GLU A 67 -4.31 -5.23 -8.98
C GLU A 67 -3.14 -5.34 -9.99
N PRO A 68 -2.49 -4.25 -10.44
CA PRO A 68 -1.41 -4.31 -11.43
C PRO A 68 -0.11 -4.97 -10.91
N HIS A 69 -0.07 -5.40 -9.64
CA HIS A 69 1.12 -5.97 -9.01
C HIS A 69 1.02 -7.49 -8.76
N LEU A 70 -0.14 -8.10 -9.03
CA LEU A 70 -0.38 -9.54 -8.84
C LEU A 70 -0.15 -10.40 -10.09
N SER A 71 0.15 -9.80 -11.25
CA SER A 71 0.33 -10.47 -12.55
C SER A 71 1.77 -10.88 -12.85
#